data_AF-A0A937FWC0-F1
#
_entry.id   AF-A0A937FWC0-F1
#
_cell.length_a   1.000
_cell.length_b   1.000
_cell.length_c   1.000
_cell.angle_alpha   90.00
_cell.angle_beta   90.00
_cell.angle_gamma   90.00
#
_symmetry.space_group_name_H-M   'P 1'
#
loop_
_entity.id
_entity.type
_entity.pdbx_description
1 polymer ?
#
loop_
_entity_poly.entity_id
_entity_poly.type
_entity_poly.pdbx_seq_one_letter_code
_entity_poly.pdbx_strand_id
1 'polypeptide(L)'
;MERKKASWEESIERYKKLLEEVKDLIHHNTLLAEYYQITNKEFAYLIYEHNLYEIMAEANKLKDYDRNFQFMYFSLKGQVEQLNHLQQELTDLLIKDPSNCPDN
;
A
#
# COMPACT_ATOMS: atom_id res chain seq x y z
N MET A 1 27.60 14.91 20.46
CA MET A 1 26.41 14.41 21.20
C MET A 1 26.44 12.90 21.11
N GLU A 2 26.84 12.23 22.18
CA GLU A 2 26.72 10.77 22.26
C GLU A 2 25.23 10.40 22.21
N ARG A 3 24.83 9.55 21.27
CA ARG A 3 23.47 9.01 21.24
C ARG A 3 23.30 8.16 22.49
N LYS A 4 22.51 8.61 23.46
CA LYS A 4 22.04 7.74 24.54
C LYS A 4 21.43 6.51 23.89
N LYS A 5 21.99 5.33 24.21
CA LYS A 5 21.44 4.05 23.80
C LYS A 5 20.01 3.98 24.40
N ALA A 6 19.00 3.82 23.56
CA ALA A 6 17.62 3.65 24.04
C ALA A 6 17.57 2.40 24.92
N SER A 7 16.73 2.40 25.95
CA SER A 7 16.53 1.18 26.74
C SER A 7 15.87 0.10 25.87
N TRP A 8 15.99 -1.16 26.28
CA TRP A 8 15.33 -2.31 25.66
C TRP A 8 13.82 -2.06 25.47
N GLU A 9 13.16 -1.56 26.51
CA GLU A 9 11.74 -1.22 26.50
C GLU A 9 11.41 -0.12 25.48
N GLU A 10 12.23 0.92 25.42
CA GLU A 10 12.05 2.03 24.47
C GLU A 10 12.23 1.58 23.01
N SER A 11 13.18 0.67 22.76
CA SER A 11 13.40 0.11 21.42
C SER A 11 12.20 -0.71 20.96
N ILE A 12 11.72 -1.63 21.80
CA ILE A 12 10.54 -2.45 21.52
C ILE A 12 9.30 -1.59 21.26
N GLU A 13 9.07 -0.57 22.09
CA GLU A 13 7.90 0.31 21.94
C GLU A 13 7.94 1.09 20.61
N ARG A 14 9.13 1.53 20.17
CA ARG A 14 9.30 2.20 18.87
C ARG A 14 9.02 1.26 17.71
N TYR A 15 9.54 0.04 17.74
CA TYR A 15 9.25 -0.94 16.69
C TYR A 15 7.78 -1.34 16.64
N LYS A 16 7.11 -1.48 17.80
CA LYS A 16 5.67 -1.74 17.85
C LYS A 16 4.87 -0.64 17.18
N LYS A 17 5.18 0.63 17.47
CA LYS A 17 4.56 1.79 16.81
C LYS A 17 4.80 1.78 15.30
N LEU A 18 6.04 1.54 14.86
CA LEU A 18 6.33 1.44 13.41
C LEU A 18 5.55 0.31 12.74
N LEU A 19 5.41 -0.85 13.39
CA LEU A 19 4.64 -1.97 12.87
C LEU A 19 3.13 -1.67 12.81
N GLU A 20 2.61 -0.90 13.76
CA GLU A 20 1.21 -0.43 13.74
C GLU A 20 0.97 0.54 12.58
N GLU A 21 1.82 1.56 12.43
CA GLU A 21 1.72 2.52 11.31
C GLU A 21 1.84 1.84 9.95
N VAL A 22 2.73 0.84 9.79
CA VAL A 22 2.83 0.06 8.55
C VAL A 22 1.58 -0.78 8.31
N LYS A 23 0.97 -1.37 9.35
CA LYS A 23 -0.31 -2.09 9.20
C LYS A 23 -1.41 -1.16 8.73
N ASP A 24 -1.47 0.05 9.27
CA ASP A 24 -2.44 1.05 8.85
C ASP A 24 -2.20 1.45 7.39
N LEU A 25 -0.96 1.69 6.98
CA LEU A 25 -0.65 1.97 5.57
C LEU A 25 -1.04 0.81 4.63
N ILE A 26 -0.83 -0.45 5.04
CA ILE A 26 -1.26 -1.63 4.28
C ILE A 26 -2.79 -1.64 4.16
N HIS A 27 -3.50 -1.43 5.27
CA HIS A 27 -4.96 -1.44 5.31
C HIS A 27 -5.55 -0.37 4.39
N HIS A 28 -5.12 0.88 4.54
CA HIS A 28 -5.66 2.00 3.76
C HIS A 28 -5.33 1.88 2.26
N ASN A 29 -4.13 1.45 1.89
CA ASN A 29 -3.79 1.25 0.48
C ASN A 29 -4.53 0.06 -0.16
N THR A 30 -4.80 -0.98 0.63
CA THR A 30 -5.63 -2.11 0.18
C THR A 30 -7.05 -1.65 -0.11
N LEU A 31 -7.67 -0.92 0.83
CA LEU A 31 -9.00 -0.35 0.63
C LEU A 31 -9.04 0.61 -0.56
N LEU A 32 -8.02 1.46 -0.73
CA LEU A 32 -7.95 2.39 -1.84
C LEU A 32 -7.91 1.66 -3.20
N ALA A 33 -7.17 0.55 -3.30
CA ALA A 33 -7.13 -0.27 -4.52
C ALA A 33 -8.49 -0.91 -4.82
N GLU A 34 -9.20 -1.38 -3.79
CA GLU A 34 -10.54 -1.96 -3.91
C GLU A 34 -11.58 -0.93 -4.34
N TYR A 35 -11.61 0.23 -3.67
CA TYR A 35 -12.49 1.34 -4.04
C TYR A 35 -12.22 1.81 -5.47
N TYR A 36 -10.95 1.97 -5.84
CA TYR A 36 -10.57 2.35 -7.19
C TYR A 36 -11.10 1.36 -8.23
N GLN A 37 -10.99 0.05 -7.97
CA GLN A 37 -11.54 -0.99 -8.84
C GLN A 37 -13.07 -0.93 -8.94
N ILE A 38 -13.78 -0.75 -7.82
CA ILE A 38 -15.25 -0.67 -7.79
C ILE A 38 -15.72 0.55 -8.58
N THR A 39 -15.21 1.73 -8.28
CA THR A 39 -15.57 2.97 -8.98
C THR A 39 -15.24 2.89 -10.47
N ASN A 40 -14.12 2.25 -10.84
CA ASN A 40 -13.78 2.06 -12.25
C ASN A 40 -14.75 1.12 -12.98
N LYS A 41 -15.28 0.08 -12.30
CA LYS A 41 -16.33 -0.78 -12.87
C LYS A 41 -17.63 -0.02 -13.09
N GLU A 42 -18.02 0.84 -12.14
CA GLU A 42 -19.20 1.70 -12.27
C GLU A 42 -19.05 2.66 -13.45
N PHE A 43 -17.89 3.28 -13.60
CA PHE A 43 -17.60 4.15 -14.74
C PHE A 43 -17.62 3.38 -16.07
N ALA A 44 -17.04 2.18 -16.12
CA ALA A 44 -17.09 1.32 -17.32
C ALA A 44 -18.54 0.92 -17.69
N TYR A 45 -19.39 0.68 -16.69
CA TYR A 45 -20.81 0.40 -16.91
C TYR A 45 -21.52 1.61 -17.53
N LEU A 46 -21.25 2.84 -17.07
CA LEU A 46 -21.81 4.06 -17.66
C LEU A 46 -21.38 4.26 -19.11
N ILE A 47 -20.13 3.94 -19.47
CA ILE A 47 -19.67 3.98 -20.86
C ILE A 47 -20.53 3.08 -21.75
N TYR A 48 -20.84 1.88 -21.27
CA TYR A 48 -21.66 0.92 -21.99
C TYR A 48 -23.13 1.34 -22.05
N GLU A 49 -23.73 1.69 -20.90
CA GLU A 49 -25.14 2.10 -20.79
C GLU A 49 -25.48 3.30 -21.68
N HIS A 50 -24.55 4.26 -21.79
CA HIS A 50 -24.73 5.45 -22.61
C HIS A 50 -24.25 5.30 -24.06
N ASN A 51 -23.95 4.08 -24.52
CA ASN A 51 -23.42 3.80 -25.86
C ASN A 51 -22.20 4.66 -26.23
N LEU A 52 -21.36 5.00 -25.25
CA LEU A 52 -20.16 5.82 -25.45
C LEU A 52 -18.95 5.01 -25.90
N TYR A 53 -19.06 3.68 -25.91
CA TYR A 53 -17.97 2.78 -26.29
C TYR A 53 -17.40 3.11 -27.67
N GLU A 54 -18.26 3.22 -28.69
CA GLU A 54 -17.85 3.49 -30.07
C GLU A 54 -17.22 4.88 -30.20
N ILE A 55 -17.83 5.91 -29.60
CA ILE A 55 -17.31 7.29 -29.57
C ILE A 55 -15.92 7.34 -28.92
N MET A 56 -15.75 6.66 -27.79
CA MET A 56 -14.46 6.59 -27.09
C MET A 56 -13.41 5.78 -27.85
N ALA A 57 -13.82 4.74 -28.57
CA ALA A 57 -12.93 3.93 -29.41
C ALA A 57 -12.45 4.72 -30.62
N GLU A 58 -13.35 5.41 -31.33
CA GLU A 58 -13.01 6.28 -32.48
C GLU A 58 -12.09 7.43 -32.07
N ALA A 59 -12.30 8.01 -30.89
CA ALA A 59 -11.43 9.05 -30.33
C ALA A 59 -10.11 8.52 -29.75
N ASN A 60 -9.85 7.20 -29.82
CA ASN A 60 -8.73 6.50 -29.21
C ASN A 60 -8.58 6.75 -27.69
N LYS A 61 -9.70 7.07 -27.01
CA LYS A 61 -9.75 7.34 -25.56
C LYS A 61 -9.99 6.10 -24.73
N LEU A 62 -10.59 5.06 -25.32
CA LEU A 62 -10.82 3.80 -24.63
C LEU A 62 -9.50 3.14 -24.19
N LYS A 63 -8.50 3.11 -25.09
CA LYS A 63 -7.18 2.55 -24.79
C LYS A 63 -6.41 3.37 -23.74
N ASP A 64 -6.49 4.69 -23.81
CA ASP A 64 -5.87 5.59 -22.83
C ASP A 64 -6.49 5.37 -21.44
N TYR A 65 -7.81 5.25 -21.38
CA TYR A 65 -8.55 4.94 -20.17
C TYR A 65 -8.12 3.59 -19.56
N ASP A 66 -8.15 2.51 -20.35
CA ASP A 66 -7.77 1.17 -19.86
C ASP A 66 -6.33 1.14 -19.34
N ARG A 67 -5.41 1.81 -20.04
CA ARG A 67 -4.00 1.92 -19.63
C ARG A 67 -3.86 2.67 -18.30
N ASN A 68 -4.57 3.78 -18.13
CA ASN A 68 -4.52 4.57 -16.91
C ASN A 68 -5.10 3.80 -15.73
N PHE A 69 -6.20 3.05 -15.95
CA PHE A 69 -6.75 2.15 -14.95
C PHE A 69 -5.74 1.09 -14.51
N GLN A 70 -5.15 0.37 -15.46
CA GLN A 70 -4.14 -0.64 -15.17
C GLN A 70 -2.95 -0.06 -14.41
N PHE A 71 -2.44 1.09 -14.86
CA PHE A 71 -1.32 1.77 -14.23
C PHE A 71 -1.61 2.08 -12.75
N MET A 72 -2.74 2.71 -12.45
CA MET A 72 -3.09 3.08 -11.08
C MET A 72 -3.39 1.86 -10.21
N TYR A 73 -4.16 0.89 -10.73
CA TYR A 73 -4.50 -0.32 -9.99
C TYR A 73 -3.25 -1.12 -9.59
N PHE A 74 -2.33 -1.34 -10.53
CA PHE A 74 -1.10 -2.07 -10.25
C PHE A 74 -0.10 -1.26 -9.40
N SER A 75 -0.10 0.07 -9.51
CA SER A 75 0.71 0.92 -8.62
C SER A 75 0.27 0.79 -7.15
N LEU A 76 -1.04 0.82 -6.88
CA LEU A 76 -1.57 0.64 -5.53
C LEU A 76 -1.29 -0.77 -4.99
N LYS A 77 -1.47 -1.80 -5.81
CA LYS A 77 -1.12 -3.18 -5.43
C LYS A 77 0.37 -3.33 -5.14
N GLY A 78 1.24 -2.77 -5.98
CA GLY A 78 2.68 -2.80 -5.77
C GLY A 78 3.12 -2.09 -4.48
N GLN A 79 2.47 -0.98 -4.12
CA GLN A 79 2.71 -0.31 -2.83
C GLN A 79 2.33 -1.21 -1.65
N VAL A 80 1.20 -1.91 -1.72
CA VAL A 80 0.79 -2.88 -0.68
C VAL A 80 1.83 -4.00 -0.55
N GLU A 81 2.35 -4.54 -1.65
CA GLU A 81 3.40 -5.57 -1.62
C GLU A 81 4.69 -5.04 -0.96
N GLN A 82 5.12 -3.82 -1.31
CA GLN A 82 6.29 -3.19 -0.70
C GLN A 82 6.11 -2.93 0.81
N LEU A 83 4.91 -2.53 1.23
CA LEU A 83 4.61 -2.32 2.65
C LEU A 83 4.56 -3.64 3.42
N ASN A 84 4.06 -4.71 2.82
CA ASN A 84 4.13 -6.06 3.42
C ASN A 84 5.58 -6.52 3.59
N HIS A 85 6.45 -6.24 2.61
CA HIS A 85 7.89 -6.52 2.75
C HIS A 85 8.52 -5.71 3.89
N LEU A 86 8.24 -4.42 3.97
CA LEU A 86 8.71 -3.56 5.07
C LEU A 86 8.23 -4.07 6.43
N GLN A 87 6.97 -4.51 6.53
CA GLN A 87 6.44 -5.11 7.76
C GLN A 87 7.25 -6.34 8.19
N GLN A 88 7.62 -7.20 7.24
CA GLN A 88 8.45 -8.38 7.52
C GLN A 88 9.84 -7.97 8.00
N GLU A 89 10.49 -7.02 7.31
CA GLU A 89 11.80 -6.49 7.73
C GLU A 89 11.77 -5.88 9.14
N LEU A 90 10.75 -5.08 9.46
CA LEU A 90 10.58 -4.49 10.79
C LEU A 90 10.33 -5.55 11.88
N THR A 91 9.58 -6.60 11.54
CA THR A 91 9.35 -7.73 12.45
C THR A 91 10.65 -8.48 12.74
N ASP A 92 11.44 -8.72 11.69
CA ASP A 92 12.76 -9.33 11.80
C ASP A 92 13.72 -8.49 12.64
N LEU A 93 13.73 -7.17 12.45
CA LEU A 93 14.54 -6.25 13.24
C LEU A 93 14.14 -6.24 14.71
N LEU A 94 12.83 -6.26 15.01
CA LEU A 94 12.35 -6.36 16.39
C LEU A 94 12.89 -7.61 17.09
N ILE A 95 12.96 -8.74 16.39
CA ILE A 95 13.47 -10.02 16.94
C ILE A 95 14.99 -10.01 17.07
N LYS A 96 15.70 -9.44 16.09
CA LYS A 96 17.16 -9.53 15.96
C LYS A 96 17.94 -8.37 16.59
N ASP A 97 17.29 -7.28 17.02
CA ASP A 97 17.97 -6.15 17.64
C ASP A 97 18.71 -6.61 18.90
N PRO A 98 20.04 -6.47 18.97
CA PRO A 98 20.82 -6.86 20.16
C PRO A 98 20.40 -6.10 21.42
N SER A 99 19.82 -4.91 21.25
CA SER A 99 19.24 -4.11 22.33
C SER A 99 17.90 -4.66 22.82
N ASN A 100 17.32 -5.63 22.10
CA ASN A 100 16.10 -6.36 22.45
C ASN A 100 16.38 -7.73 23.11
N CYS A 101 17.64 -8.07 23.40
CA CYS A 101 18.00 -9.17 24.31
C CYS A 101 18.11 -8.61 25.74
N PRO A 102 17.37 -9.11 26.73
CA PRO A 102 17.66 -8.77 28.11
C PRO A 102 19.07 -9.28 28.45
N ASP A 103 19.93 -8.40 28.93
CA ASP A 103 21.22 -8.80 29.52
C ASP A 103 20.90 -9.79 30.67
N ASN A 104 21.37 -11.03 30.55
CA ASN A 104 21.35 -12.02 31.65
C ASN A 104 22.33 -11.62 32.75
#